data_AF-A0A3D4FQP2-F1
#
_entry.id   AF-A0A3D4FQP2-F1
#
_cell.length_a   1.000
_cell.length_b   1.000
_cell.length_c   1.000
_cell.angle_alpha   90.00
_cell.angle_beta   90.00
_cell.angle_gamma   90.00
#
_symmetry.space_group_name_H-M   'P 1'
#
loop_
_entity.id
_entity.type
_entity.pdbx_description
1 polymer ?
#
loop_
_entity_poly.entity_id
_entity_poly.type
_entity_poly.pdbx_seq_one_letter_code
_entity_poly.pdbx_strand_id
1 'polypeptide(L)'
;SLFSVTVTAITLAGTALILVVGGWHVLDGRLSIGTLLVVIAYLAAVYDPISEIARTTGLLQQAVVSARRVREILALTPEALDEPLALKASEVKGHLRFEQVGFSYS
;
A
#
# COMPACT_ATOMS: atom_id res chain seq x y z
N SER A 1 3.14 6.24 -9.00
CA SER A 1 1.83 5.71 -8.54
C SER A 1 0.77 6.79 -8.75
N LEU A 2 -0.48 6.41 -9.06
CA LEU A 2 -1.60 7.34 -9.21
C LEU A 2 -1.76 8.28 -8.00
N PHE A 3 -1.49 7.76 -6.79
CA PHE A 3 -1.50 8.53 -5.54
C PHE A 3 -0.62 9.79 -5.58
N SER A 4 0.63 9.67 -6.04
CA SER A 4 1.54 10.82 -6.10
C SER A 4 1.07 11.86 -7.11
N VAL A 5 0.44 11.43 -8.20
CA VAL A 5 -0.09 12.34 -9.24
C VAL A 5 -1.28 13.14 -8.69
N THR A 6 -2.18 12.49 -7.95
CA THR A 6 -3.33 13.15 -7.33
C THR A 6 -2.91 14.17 -6.28
N VAL A 7 -1.94 13.82 -5.41
CA VAL A 7 -1.41 14.76 -4.40
C VAL A 7 -0.80 15.99 -5.08
N THR A 8 0.08 15.79 -6.06
CA THR A 8 0.72 16.91 -6.78
C THR A 8 -0.29 17.77 -7.52
N ALA A 9 -1.31 17.19 -8.13
CA ALA A 9 -2.38 17.93 -8.81
C ALA A 9 -3.18 18.81 -7.83
N ILE A 10 -3.53 18.28 -6.65
CA ILE A 10 -4.23 19.03 -5.59
C ILE A 10 -3.35 20.18 -5.09
N THR A 11 -2.06 19.93 -4.83
CA THR A 11 -1.12 20.96 -4.36
C THR A 11 -0.96 22.08 -5.39
N LEU A 12 -0.80 21.74 -6.68
CA LEU A 12 -0.71 22.72 -7.76
C LEU A 12 -1.99 23.55 -7.89
N ALA A 13 -3.15 22.91 -7.85
CA ALA A 13 -4.45 23.60 -7.93
C ALA A 13 -4.67 24.53 -6.73
N GLY A 14 -4.36 24.09 -5.51
CA GLY A 14 -4.45 24.91 -4.30
C GLY A 14 -3.51 26.11 -4.33
N THR A 15 -2.27 25.90 -4.80
CA THR A 15 -1.28 26.98 -4.94
C THR A 15 -1.73 28.00 -5.98
N ALA A 16 -2.24 27.56 -7.14
CA ALA A 16 -2.76 28.43 -8.18
C ALA A 16 -3.97 29.25 -7.69
N LEU A 17 -4.89 28.63 -6.97
CA LEU A 17 -6.05 29.31 -6.39
C LEU A 17 -5.62 30.43 -5.43
N ILE A 18 -4.64 30.17 -4.57
CA ILE A 18 -4.15 31.14 -3.59
C ILE A 18 -3.39 32.28 -4.27
N LEU A 19 -2.61 32.00 -5.31
CA LEU A 19 -1.97 33.04 -6.10
C LEU A 19 -2.99 33.95 -6.79
N VAL A 20 -4.05 33.40 -7.34
CA VAL A 20 -5.11 34.18 -8.01
C VAL A 20 -5.90 35.03 -7.01
N VAL A 21 -6.42 34.42 -5.94
CA VAL A 21 -7.25 35.12 -4.94
C VAL A 21 -6.41 36.08 -4.11
N GLY A 22 -5.25 35.64 -3.65
CA GLY A 22 -4.33 36.45 -2.86
C GLY A 22 -3.72 37.59 -3.67
N GLY A 23 -3.37 37.33 -4.93
CA GLY A 23 -2.88 38.35 -5.86
C GLY A 23 -3.92 39.44 -6.12
N TRP A 24 -5.20 39.06 -6.32
CA TRP A 24 -6.28 40.05 -6.47
C TRP A 24 -6.46 40.90 -5.20
N HIS A 25 -6.44 40.30 -4.02
CA HIS A 25 -6.51 41.04 -2.76
C HIS A 25 -5.34 42.01 -2.52
N VAL A 26 -4.15 41.69 -3.05
CA VAL A 26 -2.99 42.60 -3.02
C VAL A 26 -3.21 43.78 -3.97
N LEU A 27 -3.75 43.54 -5.17
CA LEU A 27 -4.06 44.60 -6.14
C LEU A 27 -5.14 45.56 -5.63
N ASP A 28 -6.12 45.06 -4.88
CA ASP A 28 -7.16 45.86 -4.22
C ASP A 28 -6.65 46.62 -2.96
N GLY A 29 -5.37 46.50 -2.62
CA GLY A 29 -4.75 47.18 -1.46
C GLY A 29 -5.20 46.64 -0.11
N ARG A 30 -5.97 45.54 -0.08
CA ARG A 30 -6.49 44.91 1.16
C ARG A 30 -5.45 44.04 1.86
N LEU A 31 -4.40 43.64 1.14
CA LEU A 31 -3.35 42.75 1.61
C LEU A 31 -1.97 43.27 1.16
N SER A 32 -0.98 43.16 2.04
CA SER A 32 0.40 43.45 1.65
C SER A 32 1.00 42.24 0.90
N ILE A 33 1.94 42.50 -0.01
CA ILE A 33 2.72 41.46 -0.69
C ILE A 33 3.42 40.54 0.33
N GLY A 34 3.93 41.10 1.43
CA GLY A 34 4.59 40.34 2.49
C GLY A 34 3.65 39.35 3.18
N THR A 35 2.42 39.77 3.46
CA THR A 35 1.41 38.91 4.07
C THR A 35 1.02 37.76 3.13
N LEU A 36 0.89 38.02 1.82
CA LEU A 36 0.64 36.97 0.83
C LEU A 36 1.77 35.93 0.81
N LEU A 37 3.02 36.38 0.88
CA LEU A 37 4.19 35.50 0.90
C LEU A 37 4.19 34.58 2.14
N VAL A 38 3.83 35.13 3.31
CA VAL A 38 3.72 34.36 4.57
C VAL A 38 2.60 33.32 4.49
N VAL A 39 1.44 33.68 3.93
CA VAL A 39 0.32 32.74 3.74
C VAL A 39 0.72 31.58 2.83
N ILE A 40 1.39 31.87 1.71
CA ILE A 40 1.90 30.84 0.79
C ILE A 40 2.90 29.94 1.51
N ALA A 41 3.82 30.51 2.29
CA ALA A 41 4.82 29.74 3.03
C ALA A 41 4.18 28.84 4.10
N TYR A 42 3.19 29.33 4.85
CA TYR A 42 2.47 28.52 5.83
C TYR A 42 1.68 27.39 5.19
N LEU A 43 1.05 27.66 4.06
CA LEU A 43 0.34 26.64 3.32
C LEU A 43 1.29 25.54 2.84
N ALA A 44 2.43 25.91 2.26
CA ALA A 44 3.46 24.95 1.84
C ALA A 44 3.94 24.11 3.02
N ALA A 45 4.21 24.74 4.17
CA ALA A 45 4.62 24.05 5.40
C ALA A 45 3.56 23.08 5.96
N VAL A 46 2.27 23.30 5.65
CA VAL A 46 1.17 22.40 6.06
C VAL A 46 0.95 21.25 5.06
N TYR A 47 1.21 21.47 3.77
CA TYR A 47 1.04 20.44 2.74
C TYR A 47 1.99 19.26 2.90
N ASP A 48 3.24 19.52 3.32
CA ASP A 48 4.25 18.47 3.54
C ASP A 48 3.81 17.45 4.59
N PRO A 49 3.49 17.83 5.85
CA PRO A 49 3.06 16.87 6.86
C PRO A 49 1.73 16.17 6.52
N ILE A 50 0.79 16.85 5.86
CA ILE A 50 -0.46 16.21 5.40
C ILE A 50 -0.16 15.11 4.37
N SER A 51 0.73 15.40 3.43
CA SER A 51 1.14 14.43 2.40
C SER A 51 1.83 13.22 3.01
N GLU A 52 2.64 13.44 4.05
CA GLU A 52 3.31 12.38 4.78
C GLU A 52 2.31 11.47 5.51
N ILE A 53 1.36 12.06 6.25
CA ILE A 53 0.29 11.30 6.95
C ILE A 53 -0.50 10.44 5.95
N ALA A 54 -0.85 10.99 4.79
CA ALA A 54 -1.58 10.27 3.76
C ALA A 54 -0.77 9.07 3.22
N ARG A 55 0.55 9.23 3.03
CA ARG A 55 1.45 8.13 2.64
C ARG A 55 1.56 7.07 3.73
N THR A 56 1.76 7.48 4.98
CA THR A 56 1.88 6.56 6.12
C THR A 56 0.61 5.72 6.28
N THR A 57 -0.57 6.31 6.07
CA THR A 57 -1.85 5.59 6.12
C THR A 57 -1.90 4.48 5.07
N GLY A 58 -1.46 4.76 3.84
CA GLY A 58 -1.36 3.76 2.78
C GLY A 58 -0.40 2.61 3.14
N LEU A 59 0.75 2.94 3.74
CA LEU A 59 1.72 1.94 4.20
C LEU A 59 1.14 1.05 5.31
N LEU A 60 0.43 1.62 6.28
CA LEU A 60 -0.21 0.86 7.35
C LEU A 60 -1.27 -0.11 6.81
N GLN A 61 -2.11 0.35 5.86
CA GLN A 61 -3.09 -0.53 5.22
C GLN A 61 -2.41 -1.70 4.49
N GLN A 62 -1.33 -1.44 3.77
CA GLN A 62 -0.56 -2.46 3.08
C GLN A 62 0.10 -3.45 4.06
N ALA A 63 0.60 -2.96 5.20
CA ALA A 63 1.17 -3.78 6.26
C ALA A 63 0.13 -4.72 6.88
N VAL A 64 -1.09 -4.23 7.14
CA VAL A 64 -2.20 -5.04 7.67
C VAL A 64 -2.57 -6.16 6.69
N VAL A 65 -2.67 -5.87 5.40
CA VAL A 65 -2.97 -6.89 4.37
C VAL A 65 -1.86 -7.96 4.31
N SER A 66 -0.61 -7.53 4.36
CA SER A 66 0.55 -8.43 4.35
C SER A 66 0.58 -9.33 5.59
N ALA A 67 0.31 -8.76 6.77
CA ALA A 67 0.24 -9.51 8.02
C ALA A 67 -0.88 -10.55 8.00
N ARG A 68 -2.05 -10.21 7.44
CA ARG A 68 -3.15 -11.16 7.27
C ARG A 68 -2.74 -12.35 6.40
N ARG A 69 -2.05 -12.10 5.27
CA ARG A 69 -1.57 -13.15 4.37
C ARG A 69 -0.54 -14.06 5.05
N VAL A 70 0.40 -13.50 5.82
CA VAL A 70 1.37 -14.31 6.59
C VAL A 70 0.64 -15.22 7.58
N ARG A 71 -0.35 -14.68 8.30
CA ARG A 71 -1.16 -15.47 9.23
C ARG A 71 -1.94 -16.57 8.53
N GLU A 72 -2.51 -16.30 7.36
CA GLU A 72 -3.21 -17.32 6.55
C GLU A 72 -2.26 -18.46 6.18
N ILE A 73 -1.03 -18.17 5.78
CA ILE A 73 -0.01 -19.19 5.48
C ILE A 73 0.34 -20.00 6.74
N LEU A 74 0.55 -19.35 7.88
CA LEU A 74 0.86 -20.04 9.14
C LEU A 74 -0.29 -20.88 9.68
N ALA A 75 -1.53 -20.54 9.32
CA ALA A 75 -2.73 -21.27 9.71
C ALA A 75 -3.04 -22.46 8.78
N LEU A 76 -2.32 -22.61 7.67
CA LEU A 76 -2.45 -23.79 6.82
C LEU A 76 -2.09 -25.02 7.64
N THR A 77 -3.04 -25.95 7.74
CA THR A 77 -2.78 -27.27 8.30
C THR A 77 -1.92 -28.02 7.28
N PRO A 78 -0.75 -28.55 7.65
CA PRO A 78 0.05 -29.36 6.74
C PRO A 78 -0.79 -30.51 6.20
N GLU A 79 -0.75 -30.70 4.88
CA GLU A 79 -1.35 -31.87 4.25
C GLU A 79 -0.72 -33.12 4.89
N ALA A 80 -1.58 -34.07 5.30
CA ALA A 80 -1.27 -35.10 6.29
C ALA A 80 0.17 -35.64 6.19
N LEU A 81 1.02 -35.27 7.15
CA LEU A 81 2.30 -35.93 7.38
C LEU A 81 1.98 -37.32 7.91
N ASP A 82 2.29 -38.34 7.10
CA ASP A 82 2.32 -39.78 7.36
C ASP A 82 1.46 -40.29 8.54
N GLU A 83 0.47 -41.14 8.23
CA GLU A 83 -0.35 -41.79 9.26
C GLU A 83 0.52 -42.43 10.36
N PRO A 84 0.04 -42.50 11.61
CA PRO A 84 0.79 -43.09 12.74
C PRO A 84 1.27 -44.53 12.50
N LEU A 85 0.74 -45.22 11.49
CA LEU A 85 1.11 -46.56 11.05
C LEU A 85 1.86 -46.60 9.70
N ALA A 86 2.37 -45.46 9.21
CA ALA A 86 3.15 -45.41 7.98
C ALA A 86 4.38 -46.32 8.10
N LEU A 87 4.36 -47.41 7.34
CA LEU A 87 5.48 -48.35 7.24
C LEU A 87 6.66 -47.61 6.60
N LYS A 88 7.78 -47.51 7.32
CA LYS A 88 9.02 -47.03 6.73
C LYS A 88 9.43 -47.97 5.61
N ALA A 89 9.45 -47.47 4.38
CA ALA A 89 9.93 -48.19 3.22
C ALA A 89 11.46 -48.34 3.27
N SER A 90 11.97 -49.22 4.15
CA SER A 90 13.38 -49.64 4.13
C SER A 90 13.56 -50.77 3.12
N GLU A 91 14.41 -50.52 2.11
CA GLU A 91 14.80 -51.45 1.04
C GLU A 91 13.63 -52.21 0.38
N VAL A 92 12.75 -51.50 -0.32
CA VAL A 92 11.73 -52.13 -1.17
C VAL A 92 12.40 -52.77 -2.39
N LYS A 93 12.62 -54.09 -2.33
CA LYS A 93 12.97 -54.91 -3.50
C LYS A 93 11.71 -55.61 -3.99
N GLY A 94 11.10 -55.06 -5.05
CA GLY A 94 9.85 -55.56 -5.62
C GLY A 94 9.52 -54.91 -6.96
N HIS A 95 8.41 -55.32 -7.57
CA HIS A 95 7.94 -54.76 -8.84
C HIS A 95 6.86 -53.69 -8.57
N LEU A 96 6.99 -52.53 -9.20
CA LEU A 96 5.99 -51.46 -9.17
C LEU A 96 4.83 -51.80 -10.11
N ARG A 97 3.60 -51.79 -9.60
CA ARG A 97 2.38 -51.99 -10.41
C ARG A 97 1.45 -50.82 -10.19
N PHE A 98 1.06 -50.17 -11.28
CA PHE A 98 0.05 -49.12 -11.30
C PHE A 98 -1.25 -49.74 -11.81
N GLU A 99 -2.32 -49.67 -11.02
CA GLU A 99 -3.63 -50.17 -11.42
C GLU A 99 -4.62 -49.01 -11.47
N GLN A 100 -5.11 -48.71 -12.67
CA GLN A 100 -6.17 -47.73 -12.93
C GLN A 100 -5.95 -46.37 -12.26
N VAL A 101 -4.73 -45.84 -12.36
CA VAL A 101 -4.39 -44.56 -11.74
C VAL A 101 -4.66 -43.41 -12.70
N GLY A 102 -5.47 -42.44 -12.28
CA GLY A 102 -5.72 -41.19 -12.99
C GLY A 102 -5.16 -40.01 -12.20
N PHE A 103 -4.54 -39.06 -12.89
CA PHE A 103 -3.99 -37.86 -12.27
C PHE A 103 -4.38 -36.63 -13.09
N SER A 104 -4.79 -35.56 -12.41
CA SER A 104 -5.08 -34.27 -13.03
C SER A 104 -4.51 -33.15 -12.17
N TYR A 105 -4.01 -32.10 -12.83
CA TYR A 105 -3.53 -30.86 -12.19
C TYR A 105 -4.63 -29.78 -12.03
N SER A 106 -5.84 -30.05 -12.51
CA SER A 106 -6.95 -29.07 -12.63
C SER A 106 -7.75 -28.91 -11.35
#